data_AF-W7WRA6-F1
#
_entry.id   AF-W7WRA6-F1
#
_cell.length_a   1.000
_cell.length_b   1.000
_cell.length_c   1.000
_cell.angle_alpha   90.00
_cell.angle_beta   90.00
_cell.angle_gamma   90.00
#
_symmetry.space_group_name_H-M   'P 1'
#
loop_
_entity.id
_entity.type
_entity.pdbx_description
1 polymer ?
#
loop_
_entity_poly.entity_id
_entity_poly.type
_entity_poly.pdbx_seq_one_letter_code
_entity_poly.pdbx_strand_id
1 'polypeptide(L)'
;MRLTRAVLEVLTACEHPFSIVTKSAGVERDLDLIAPAARRGQAMVFISVTTLDAGLSRRLEPRAASPQRRLQAVQRLAEAGVPVGVNVAPIIPFVNEPEIERLVEAAARAGAKSIHYTVLRLPWEVAPLFRQWLEQHVPERAARVMARVREMRGGKDYDADFATRMKGDGPWADLIRQRVRKAEARQGLVRERVVLDTSRFRPPSGDPAQQTLF
;
A
#
# COMPACT_ATOMS: atom_id res chain seq x y z
N MET A 1 -7.68 18.39 -10.43
CA MET A 1 -6.46 18.90 -9.77
C MET A 1 -5.23 18.33 -10.45
N ARG A 2 -4.23 19.17 -10.77
CA ARG A 2 -2.95 18.78 -11.41
C ARG A 2 -1.73 18.84 -10.46
N LEU A 3 -1.96 18.96 -9.15
CA LEU A 3 -0.88 19.16 -8.16
C LEU A 3 0.11 17.98 -8.13
N THR A 4 -0.38 16.75 -8.05
CA THR A 4 0.50 15.56 -8.07
C THR A 4 1.33 15.52 -9.34
N ARG A 5 0.72 15.82 -10.49
CA ARG A 5 1.44 15.89 -11.76
C ARG A 5 2.53 16.95 -11.74
N ALA A 6 2.24 18.17 -11.29
CA ALA A 6 3.23 19.24 -11.19
C ALA A 6 4.42 18.84 -10.29
N VAL A 7 4.15 18.13 -9.19
CA VAL A 7 5.22 17.56 -8.35
C VAL A 7 6.03 16.51 -9.13
N LEU A 8 5.39 15.59 -9.86
CA LEU A 8 6.08 14.59 -10.67
C LEU A 8 6.93 15.21 -11.78
N GLU A 9 6.48 16.31 -12.39
CA GLU A 9 7.23 17.07 -13.40
C GLU A 9 8.55 17.59 -12.79
N VAL A 10 8.49 18.21 -11.60
CA VAL A 10 9.69 18.68 -10.88
C VAL A 10 10.61 17.53 -10.48
N LEU A 11 10.06 16.46 -9.86
CA LEU A 11 10.85 15.30 -9.45
C LEU A 11 11.54 14.64 -10.64
N THR A 12 10.85 14.53 -11.77
CA THR A 12 11.40 13.96 -13.01
C THR A 12 12.50 14.86 -13.59
N ALA A 13 12.29 16.19 -13.61
CA ALA A 13 13.29 17.16 -14.09
C ALA A 13 14.56 17.16 -13.23
N CYS A 14 14.41 16.95 -11.91
CA CYS A 14 15.51 16.85 -10.97
C CYS A 14 16.14 15.45 -10.92
N GLU A 15 15.68 14.49 -11.74
CA GLU A 15 16.07 13.08 -11.65
C GLU A 15 16.02 12.55 -10.19
N HIS A 16 15.01 13.00 -9.43
CA HIS A 16 14.82 12.65 -8.04
C HIS A 16 14.03 11.33 -7.93
N PRO A 17 14.51 10.32 -7.20
CA PRO A 17 13.79 9.07 -7.06
C PRO A 17 12.55 9.23 -6.17
N PHE A 18 11.43 8.62 -6.55
CA PHE A 18 10.18 8.70 -5.80
C PHE A 18 9.40 7.38 -5.81
N SER A 19 8.53 7.23 -4.81
CA SER A 19 7.52 6.18 -4.81
C SER A 19 6.13 6.78 -4.60
N ILE A 20 5.13 6.16 -5.22
CA ILE A 20 3.72 6.58 -5.08
C ILE A 20 2.97 5.48 -4.35
N VAL A 21 2.19 5.83 -3.31
CA VAL A 21 1.27 4.89 -2.65
C VAL A 21 -0.16 5.40 -2.85
N THR A 22 -1.05 4.58 -3.42
CA THR A 22 -2.42 5.02 -3.74
C THR A 22 -3.46 3.91 -3.66
N LYS A 23 -4.72 4.29 -3.45
CA LYS A 23 -5.94 3.45 -3.60
C LYS A 23 -6.73 3.78 -4.87
N SER A 24 -6.22 4.71 -5.69
CA SER A 24 -6.88 5.23 -6.88
C SER A 24 -6.14 4.79 -8.14
N ALA A 25 -6.91 4.45 -9.17
CA ALA A 25 -6.37 4.21 -10.51
C ALA A 25 -5.99 5.49 -11.27
N GLY A 26 -6.25 6.68 -10.69
CA GLY A 26 -5.91 7.96 -11.30
C GLY A 26 -4.41 8.20 -11.52
N VAL A 27 -3.54 7.36 -10.95
CA VAL A 27 -2.09 7.33 -11.17
C VAL A 27 -1.72 7.01 -12.63
N GLU A 28 -2.59 6.30 -13.36
CA GLU A 28 -2.37 5.97 -14.78
C GLU A 28 -2.27 7.20 -15.67
N ARG A 29 -2.85 8.33 -15.26
CA ARG A 29 -2.83 9.57 -16.03
C ARG A 29 -1.44 10.20 -16.15
N ASP A 30 -0.54 9.85 -15.24
CA ASP A 30 0.82 10.39 -15.17
C ASP A 30 1.87 9.35 -15.59
N LEU A 31 1.44 8.29 -16.29
CA LEU A 31 2.32 7.25 -16.83
C LEU A 31 3.42 7.80 -17.74
N ASP A 32 3.14 8.89 -18.44
CA ASP A 32 4.10 9.60 -19.30
C ASP A 32 5.29 10.16 -18.52
N LEU A 33 5.13 10.45 -17.23
CA LEU A 33 6.21 10.87 -16.32
C LEU A 33 6.79 9.69 -15.52
N ILE A 34 5.92 8.82 -15.04
CA ILE A 34 6.31 7.70 -14.16
C ILE A 34 7.10 6.64 -14.91
N ALA A 35 6.70 6.25 -16.13
CA ALA A 35 7.37 5.17 -16.87
C ALA A 35 8.81 5.53 -17.28
N PRO A 36 9.11 6.74 -17.81
CA PRO A 36 10.50 7.15 -18.03
C PRO A 36 11.35 7.17 -16.75
N ALA A 37 10.80 7.65 -15.63
CA ALA A 37 11.51 7.63 -14.34
C ALA A 37 11.76 6.19 -13.86
N ALA A 38 10.79 5.30 -14.03
CA ALA A 38 10.92 3.88 -13.70
C ALA A 38 12.00 3.18 -14.53
N ARG A 39 12.12 3.49 -15.83
CA ARG A 39 13.21 2.97 -16.69
C ARG A 39 14.60 3.39 -16.23
N ARG A 40 14.72 4.54 -15.57
CA ARG A 40 15.96 4.98 -14.92
C ARG A 40 16.17 4.38 -13.53
N GLY A 41 15.27 3.50 -13.08
CA GLY A 41 15.29 2.96 -11.71
C GLY A 41 14.88 3.97 -10.64
N GLN A 42 14.19 5.05 -11.00
CA GLN A 42 13.88 6.18 -10.11
C GLN A 42 12.43 6.23 -9.65
N ALA A 43 11.55 5.38 -10.19
CA ALA A 43 10.15 5.37 -9.79
C ALA A 43 9.62 3.96 -9.55
N MET A 44 8.79 3.83 -8.52
CA MET A 44 7.96 2.66 -8.28
C MET A 44 6.60 3.05 -7.74
N VAL A 45 5.60 2.19 -7.90
CA VAL A 45 4.22 2.45 -7.46
C VAL A 45 3.73 1.34 -6.55
N PHE A 46 3.05 1.71 -5.48
CA PHE A 46 2.33 0.80 -4.58
C PHE A 46 0.83 1.05 -4.69
N ILE A 47 0.09 0.03 -5.12
CA ILE A 47 -1.37 0.08 -5.13
C ILE A 47 -1.89 -0.66 -3.90
N SER A 48 -2.66 0.04 -3.07
CA SER A 48 -3.28 -0.56 -1.89
C SER A 48 -4.57 -1.28 -2.28
N VAL A 49 -4.60 -2.60 -2.07
CA VAL A 49 -5.77 -3.46 -2.32
C VAL A 49 -6.10 -4.15 -1.01
N THR A 50 -7.23 -3.74 -0.40
CA THR A 50 -7.60 -4.17 0.95
C THR A 50 -8.36 -5.51 0.96
N THR A 51 -9.18 -5.76 -0.05
CA THR A 51 -10.01 -6.98 -0.21
C THR A 51 -10.33 -7.13 -1.70
N LEU A 52 -10.66 -8.34 -2.15
CA LEU A 52 -11.20 -8.57 -3.50
C LEU A 52 -12.75 -8.44 -3.53
N ASP A 53 -13.39 -8.49 -2.37
CA ASP A 53 -14.83 -8.31 -2.22
C ASP A 53 -15.23 -6.84 -2.41
N ALA A 54 -16.00 -6.58 -3.47
CA ALA A 54 -16.46 -5.23 -3.80
C ALA A 54 -17.45 -4.65 -2.76
N GLY A 55 -18.26 -5.48 -2.12
CA GLY A 55 -19.18 -5.07 -1.07
C GLY A 55 -18.46 -4.70 0.23
N LEU A 56 -17.46 -5.48 0.64
CA LEU A 56 -16.58 -5.15 1.74
C LEU A 56 -15.75 -3.89 1.43
N SER A 57 -15.21 -3.78 0.22
CA SER A 57 -14.48 -2.58 -0.22
C SER A 57 -15.33 -1.32 -0.15
N ARG A 58 -16.62 -1.37 -0.53
CA ARG A 58 -17.52 -0.20 -0.41
C ARG A 58 -17.78 0.20 1.03
N ARG A 59 -17.84 -0.77 1.95
CA ARG A 59 -18.06 -0.50 3.39
C ARG A 59 -16.80 0.04 4.08
N LEU A 60 -15.62 -0.48 3.74
CA LEU A 60 -14.35 -0.02 4.33
C LEU A 60 -13.81 1.25 3.67
N GLU A 61 -13.99 1.38 2.35
CA GLU A 61 -13.31 2.38 1.53
C GLU A 61 -14.27 3.00 0.49
N PRO A 62 -15.40 3.62 0.91
CA PRO A 62 -16.49 4.02 0.00
C PRO A 62 -16.08 4.99 -1.11
N ARG A 63 -14.99 5.75 -0.90
CA ARG A 63 -14.46 6.73 -1.88
C ARG A 63 -13.30 6.20 -2.72
N ALA A 64 -12.85 4.96 -2.49
CA ALA A 64 -11.75 4.37 -3.24
C ALA A 64 -12.22 3.71 -4.54
N ALA A 65 -11.29 3.49 -5.47
CA ALA A 65 -11.58 2.70 -6.65
C ALA A 65 -11.90 1.24 -6.27
N SER A 66 -12.74 0.57 -7.06
CA SER A 66 -13.08 -0.83 -6.83
C SER A 66 -11.81 -1.71 -6.81
N PRO A 67 -11.80 -2.83 -6.07
CA PRO A 67 -10.66 -3.75 -6.07
C PRO A 67 -10.22 -4.17 -7.47
N GLN A 68 -11.18 -4.47 -8.34
CA GLN A 68 -10.94 -4.86 -9.73
C GLN A 68 -10.26 -3.73 -10.51
N ARG A 69 -10.73 -2.48 -10.34
CA ARG A 69 -10.12 -1.33 -11.01
C ARG A 69 -8.70 -1.05 -10.51
N ARG A 70 -8.41 -1.33 -9.23
CA ARG A 70 -7.07 -1.24 -8.65
C ARG A 70 -6.14 -2.31 -9.20
N LEU A 71 -6.60 -3.56 -9.36
CA LEU A 71 -5.81 -4.62 -10.01
C LEU A 71 -5.53 -4.30 -11.49
N GLN A 72 -6.50 -3.75 -12.22
CA GLN A 72 -6.27 -3.26 -13.57
C GLN A 72 -5.20 -2.15 -13.62
N ALA A 73 -5.15 -1.26 -12.61
CA ALA A 73 -4.10 -0.26 -12.53
C ALA A 73 -2.71 -0.89 -12.30
N VAL A 74 -2.62 -1.93 -11.47
CA VAL A 74 -1.39 -2.71 -11.29
C VAL A 74 -0.93 -3.27 -12.65
N GLN A 75 -1.84 -3.89 -13.40
CA GLN A 75 -1.55 -4.43 -14.72
C GLN A 75 -1.04 -3.37 -15.69
N ARG A 76 -1.74 -2.25 -15.83
CA ARG A 76 -1.36 -1.19 -16.78
C ARG A 76 -0.02 -0.55 -16.43
N LEU A 77 0.26 -0.37 -15.14
CA LEU A 77 1.55 0.14 -14.68
C LEU A 77 2.68 -0.88 -14.98
N ALA A 78 2.44 -2.16 -14.70
CA ALA A 78 3.41 -3.22 -14.97
C ALA A 78 3.71 -3.38 -16.46
N GLU A 79 2.68 -3.35 -17.32
CA GLU A 79 2.80 -3.36 -18.79
C GLU A 79 3.59 -2.15 -19.31
N ALA A 80 3.48 -1.00 -18.66
CA ALA A 80 4.28 0.20 -18.97
C ALA A 80 5.74 0.12 -18.46
N GLY A 81 6.15 -1.00 -17.86
CA GLY A 81 7.49 -1.22 -17.32
C GLY A 81 7.74 -0.59 -15.95
N VAL A 82 6.70 -0.12 -15.26
CA VAL A 82 6.83 0.45 -13.90
C VAL A 82 6.90 -0.69 -12.88
N PRO A 83 7.89 -0.73 -11.97
CA PRO A 83 7.86 -1.64 -10.83
C PRO A 83 6.66 -1.35 -9.92
N VAL A 84 5.76 -2.33 -9.78
CA VAL A 84 4.56 -2.20 -8.95
C VAL A 84 4.62 -3.14 -7.75
N GLY A 85 4.33 -2.62 -6.56
CA GLY A 85 4.00 -3.41 -5.39
C GLY A 85 2.52 -3.31 -5.04
N VAL A 86 1.97 -4.30 -4.35
CA VAL A 86 0.61 -4.25 -3.79
C VAL A 86 0.67 -4.21 -2.27
N ASN A 87 -0.05 -3.25 -1.68
CA ASN A 87 -0.21 -3.14 -0.24
C ASN A 87 -1.53 -3.79 0.19
N VAL A 88 -1.45 -4.93 0.87
CA VAL A 88 -2.56 -5.58 1.57
C VAL A 88 -2.72 -4.92 2.94
N ALA A 89 -3.39 -3.78 2.97
CA ALA A 89 -3.45 -2.94 4.15
C ALA A 89 -4.77 -2.17 4.29
N PRO A 90 -5.48 -2.26 5.43
CA PRO A 90 -5.16 -3.12 6.59
C PRO A 90 -5.57 -4.59 6.37
N ILE A 91 -4.82 -5.54 6.93
CA ILE A 91 -5.31 -6.89 7.24
C ILE A 91 -6.07 -6.82 8.56
N ILE A 92 -7.35 -7.18 8.50
CA ILE A 92 -8.31 -7.18 9.60
C ILE A 92 -8.70 -8.64 9.88
N PRO A 93 -8.38 -9.17 11.08
CA PRO A 93 -8.72 -10.53 11.47
C PRO A 93 -10.19 -10.84 11.19
N PHE A 94 -10.49 -12.02 10.61
CA PHE A 94 -11.86 -12.50 10.36
C PHE A 94 -12.75 -11.66 9.42
N VAL A 95 -12.22 -10.58 8.85
CA VAL A 95 -12.94 -9.70 7.91
C VAL A 95 -12.39 -9.89 6.50
N ASN A 96 -11.13 -9.50 6.24
CA ASN A 96 -10.45 -9.72 4.97
C ASN A 96 -9.21 -10.63 5.09
N GLU A 97 -8.75 -10.91 6.31
CA GLU A 97 -7.64 -11.85 6.57
C GLU A 97 -7.83 -13.22 5.90
N PRO A 98 -9.05 -13.80 5.79
CA PRO A 98 -9.25 -15.05 5.05
C PRO A 98 -8.86 -14.99 3.57
N GLU A 99 -8.81 -13.80 2.96
CA GLU A 99 -8.55 -13.60 1.52
C GLU A 99 -7.06 -13.45 1.16
N ILE A 100 -6.14 -13.47 2.12
CA ILE A 100 -4.70 -13.14 1.92
C ILE A 100 -4.12 -13.85 0.68
N GLU A 101 -4.23 -15.17 0.58
CA GLU A 101 -3.63 -15.95 -0.50
C GLU A 101 -4.24 -15.58 -1.87
N ARG A 102 -5.57 -15.44 -1.93
CA ARG A 102 -6.28 -15.08 -3.17
C ARG A 102 -5.92 -13.68 -3.65
N LEU A 103 -5.74 -12.75 -2.71
CA LEU A 103 -5.35 -11.38 -3.03
C LEU A 103 -3.90 -11.32 -3.53
N VAL A 104 -2.99 -12.05 -2.88
CA VAL A 104 -1.60 -12.17 -3.35
C VAL A 104 -1.52 -12.79 -4.75
N GLU A 105 -2.27 -13.86 -5.00
CA GLU A 105 -2.37 -14.47 -6.33
C GLU A 105 -2.91 -13.48 -7.37
N ALA A 106 -4.00 -12.77 -7.06
CA ALA A 106 -4.58 -11.79 -7.98
C ALA A 106 -3.62 -10.62 -8.26
N ALA A 107 -2.88 -10.16 -7.25
CA ALA A 107 -1.86 -9.12 -7.39
C ALA A 107 -0.69 -9.58 -8.26
N ALA A 108 -0.17 -10.80 -8.03
CA ALA A 108 0.90 -11.38 -8.84
C ALA A 108 0.46 -11.54 -10.31
N ARG A 109 -0.75 -12.06 -10.53
CA ARG A 109 -1.34 -12.20 -11.87
C ARG A 109 -1.50 -10.86 -12.59
N ALA A 110 -1.79 -9.79 -11.85
CA ALA A 110 -1.83 -8.43 -12.38
C ALA A 110 -0.43 -7.83 -12.63
N GLY A 111 0.66 -8.55 -12.38
CA GLY A 111 2.02 -8.06 -12.64
C GLY A 111 2.69 -7.34 -11.46
N ALA A 112 2.15 -7.44 -10.24
CA ALA A 112 2.84 -6.95 -9.06
C ALA A 112 4.16 -7.72 -8.83
N LYS A 113 5.23 -7.00 -8.52
CA LYS A 113 6.56 -7.56 -8.21
C LYS A 113 6.78 -7.80 -6.71
N SER A 114 5.99 -7.16 -5.85
CA SER A 114 6.13 -7.30 -4.39
C SER A 114 4.79 -7.17 -3.68
N ILE A 115 4.68 -7.82 -2.53
CA ILE A 115 3.55 -7.66 -1.61
C ILE A 115 4.05 -7.03 -0.32
N HIS A 116 3.34 -6.00 0.13
CA HIS A 116 3.50 -5.46 1.46
C HIS A 116 2.18 -5.62 2.20
N TYR A 117 2.23 -5.72 3.51
CA TYR A 117 1.02 -5.79 4.32
C TYR A 117 1.16 -4.99 5.59
N THR A 118 0.04 -4.52 6.10
CA THR A 118 -0.04 -3.89 7.41
C THR A 118 -1.24 -4.48 8.12
N VAL A 119 -1.05 -5.01 9.32
CA VAL A 119 -2.16 -5.40 10.18
C VAL A 119 -2.88 -4.13 10.67
N LEU A 120 -4.19 -4.20 10.83
CA LEU A 120 -5.01 -3.10 11.32
C LEU A 120 -4.36 -2.35 12.48
N ARG A 121 -4.35 -1.01 12.37
CA ARG A 121 -3.85 -0.10 13.38
C ARG A 121 -4.98 0.82 13.80
N LEU A 122 -5.16 1.00 15.10
CA LEU A 122 -6.23 1.79 15.68
C LEU A 122 -5.68 2.90 16.59
N PRO A 123 -4.86 3.83 16.05
CA PRO A 123 -4.38 4.96 16.83
C PRO A 123 -5.55 5.89 17.19
N TRP A 124 -5.58 6.36 18.44
CA TRP A 124 -6.41 7.49 18.90
C TRP A 124 -7.88 7.41 18.42
N GLU A 125 -8.34 8.38 17.64
CA GLU A 125 -9.72 8.54 17.18
C GLU A 125 -10.16 7.43 16.21
N VAL A 126 -9.23 6.69 15.62
CA VAL A 126 -9.54 5.59 14.70
C VAL A 126 -10.14 4.39 15.45
N ALA A 127 -9.72 4.15 16.70
CA ALA A 127 -10.22 3.03 17.50
C ALA A 127 -11.74 3.06 17.73
N PRO A 128 -12.35 4.14 18.26
CA PRO A 128 -13.79 4.18 18.45
C PRO A 128 -14.56 4.12 17.12
N LEU A 129 -14.08 4.80 16.07
CA LEU A 129 -14.70 4.75 14.74
C LEU A 129 -14.72 3.33 14.16
N PHE A 130 -13.62 2.60 14.31
CA PHE A 130 -13.54 1.23 13.79
C PHE A 130 -14.39 0.26 14.60
N ARG A 131 -14.47 0.41 15.93
CA ARG A 131 -15.36 -0.41 16.77
C ARG A 131 -16.83 -0.20 16.37
N GLN A 132 -17.25 1.05 16.20
CA GLN A 132 -18.59 1.36 15.70
C GLN A 132 -18.82 0.77 14.30
N TRP A 133 -17.81 0.85 13.42
CA TRP A 133 -17.89 0.24 12.09
C TRP A 133 -18.09 -1.28 12.18
N LEU A 134 -17.38 -1.96 13.08
CA LEU A 134 -17.53 -3.41 13.30
C LEU A 134 -18.93 -3.75 13.81
N GLU A 135 -19.43 -3.02 14.81
CA GLU A 135 -20.78 -3.22 15.35
C GLU A 135 -21.87 -3.02 14.30
N GLN A 136 -21.70 -2.05 13.40
CA GLN A 136 -22.67 -1.77 12.35
C GLN A 136 -22.64 -2.80 11.20
N HIS A 137 -21.46 -3.30 10.82
CA HIS A 137 -21.29 -4.04 9.56
C HIS A 137 -20.96 -5.52 9.71
N VAL A 138 -20.39 -5.92 10.85
CA VAL A 138 -19.97 -7.30 11.18
C VAL A 138 -20.10 -7.58 12.69
N PRO A 139 -21.27 -7.30 13.32
CA PRO A 139 -21.45 -7.37 14.78
C PRO A 139 -21.08 -8.73 15.37
N GLU A 140 -21.35 -9.80 14.64
CA GLU A 140 -21.08 -11.18 15.05
C GLU A 140 -19.57 -11.49 15.19
N ARG A 141 -18.72 -10.65 14.59
CA ARG A 141 -17.26 -10.77 14.66
C ARG A 141 -16.61 -9.65 15.48
N ALA A 142 -17.31 -8.58 15.82
CA ALA A 142 -16.72 -7.37 16.41
C ALA A 142 -15.81 -7.67 17.62
N ALA A 143 -16.32 -8.42 18.60
CA ALA A 143 -15.57 -8.76 19.82
C ALA A 143 -14.30 -9.58 19.53
N ARG A 144 -14.39 -10.61 18.68
CA ARG A 144 -13.23 -11.45 18.32
C ARG A 144 -12.21 -10.71 17.45
N VAL A 145 -12.64 -9.77 16.60
CA VAL A 145 -11.71 -8.91 15.84
C VAL A 145 -10.89 -8.07 16.82
N MET A 146 -11.56 -7.39 17.74
CA MET A 146 -10.88 -6.54 18.74
C MET A 146 -9.99 -7.35 19.66
N ALA A 147 -10.38 -8.56 20.04
CA ALA A 147 -9.54 -9.47 20.82
C ALA A 147 -8.21 -9.79 20.09
N ARG A 148 -8.26 -10.12 18.80
CA ARG A 148 -7.03 -10.38 18.01
C ARG A 148 -6.19 -9.13 17.79
N VAL A 149 -6.82 -7.97 17.61
CA VAL A 149 -6.09 -6.69 17.55
C VAL A 149 -5.31 -6.48 18.85
N ARG A 150 -5.95 -6.67 20.01
CA ARG A 150 -5.31 -6.49 21.33
C ARG A 150 -4.23 -7.51 21.61
N GLU A 151 -4.45 -8.78 21.26
CA GLU A 151 -3.45 -9.84 21.38
C GLU A 151 -2.15 -9.47 20.67
N MET A 152 -2.24 -8.92 19.45
CA MET A 152 -1.07 -8.51 18.67
C MET A 152 -0.38 -7.23 19.18
N ARG A 153 -0.86 -6.66 20.29
CA ARG A 153 -0.51 -5.32 20.81
C ARG A 153 -0.37 -5.32 22.34
N GLY A 154 -0.12 -6.47 22.96
CA GLY A 154 0.06 -6.57 24.41
C GLY A 154 -1.16 -6.10 25.20
N GLY A 155 -2.37 -6.37 24.71
CA GLY A 155 -3.64 -6.02 25.35
C GLY A 155 -4.21 -4.65 24.94
N LYS A 156 -3.46 -3.83 24.20
CA LYS A 156 -3.87 -2.48 23.78
C LYS A 156 -4.56 -2.50 22.42
N ASP A 157 -5.39 -1.50 22.12
CA ASP A 157 -5.92 -1.34 20.76
C ASP A 157 -4.85 -0.91 19.75
N TYR A 158 -3.78 -0.26 20.22
CA TYR A 158 -2.66 0.19 19.39
C TYR A 158 -1.36 0.26 20.18
N ASP A 159 -0.26 -0.01 19.48
CA ASP A 159 1.12 0.19 19.93
C ASP A 159 1.87 0.99 18.86
N ALA A 160 2.56 2.05 19.29
CA ALA A 160 3.25 2.98 18.42
C ALA A 160 4.69 2.57 18.08
N ASP A 161 5.23 1.52 18.72
CA ASP A 161 6.58 1.01 18.45
C ASP A 161 6.79 0.75 16.95
N PHE A 162 7.79 1.40 16.36
CA PHE A 162 8.08 1.30 14.94
C PHE A 162 8.37 -0.14 14.47
N ALA A 163 8.92 -0.98 15.33
CA ALA A 163 9.23 -2.37 15.02
C ALA A 163 7.96 -3.21 14.81
N THR A 164 6.95 -3.00 15.64
CA THR A 164 5.76 -3.86 15.69
C THR A 164 4.50 -3.18 15.16
N ARG A 165 4.41 -1.84 15.12
CA ARG A 165 3.19 -1.07 14.77
C ARG A 165 2.56 -1.48 13.44
N MET A 166 3.32 -1.95 12.46
CA MET A 166 2.78 -2.38 11.16
C MET A 166 2.41 -3.86 11.10
N LYS A 167 3.10 -4.72 11.86
CA LYS A 167 3.00 -6.18 11.71
C LYS A 167 2.27 -6.86 12.85
N GLY A 168 2.22 -6.22 14.02
CA GLY A 168 1.83 -6.87 15.26
C GLY A 168 2.93 -7.80 15.79
N ASP A 169 2.69 -8.30 16.99
CA ASP A 169 3.52 -9.32 17.64
C ASP A 169 2.69 -10.54 18.05
N GLY A 170 3.34 -11.66 18.38
CA GLY A 170 2.69 -12.88 18.87
C GLY A 170 2.10 -13.80 17.79
N PRO A 171 1.45 -14.90 18.22
CA PRO A 171 1.10 -16.03 17.35
C PRO A 171 0.21 -15.65 16.15
N TRP A 172 -0.74 -14.74 16.35
CA TRP A 172 -1.62 -14.30 15.26
C TRP A 172 -0.90 -13.45 14.22
N ALA A 173 0.00 -12.56 14.66
CA ALA A 173 0.83 -11.76 13.74
C ALA A 173 1.77 -12.66 12.93
N ASP A 174 2.32 -13.71 13.56
CA ASP A 174 3.16 -14.70 12.90
C ASP A 174 2.39 -15.58 11.93
N LEU A 175 1.15 -15.97 12.25
CA LEU A 175 0.28 -16.65 11.31
C LEU A 175 0.06 -15.81 10.04
N ILE A 176 -0.32 -14.54 10.19
CA ILE A 176 -0.48 -13.62 9.05
C ILE A 176 0.82 -13.51 8.26
N ARG A 177 1.96 -13.34 8.94
CA ARG A 177 3.30 -13.25 8.32
C ARG A 177 3.62 -14.49 7.50
N GLN A 178 3.36 -15.67 8.04
CA GLN A 178 3.59 -16.95 7.37
C GLN A 178 2.65 -17.13 6.17
N ARG A 179 1.37 -16.79 6.29
CA ARG A 179 0.40 -16.84 5.19
C ARG A 179 0.81 -15.96 4.02
N VAL A 180 1.16 -14.70 4.29
CA VAL A 180 1.65 -13.78 3.25
C VAL A 180 2.94 -14.33 2.61
N ARG A 181 3.94 -14.74 3.41
CA ARG A 181 5.21 -15.27 2.88
C ARG A 181 5.02 -16.51 2.01
N LYS A 182 4.18 -17.45 2.45
CA LYS A 182 3.90 -18.67 1.69
C LYS A 182 3.14 -18.34 0.41
N ALA A 183 2.22 -17.38 0.43
CA ALA A 183 1.52 -16.93 -0.76
C ALA A 183 2.48 -16.27 -1.76
N GLU A 184 3.36 -15.36 -1.30
CA GLU A 184 4.41 -14.74 -2.13
C GLU A 184 5.29 -15.79 -2.81
N ALA A 185 5.78 -16.76 -2.02
CA ALA A 185 6.65 -17.82 -2.52
C ALA A 185 5.97 -18.70 -3.59
N ARG A 186 4.69 -19.05 -3.40
CA ARG A 186 3.92 -19.83 -4.40
C ARG A 186 3.74 -19.08 -5.73
N GLN A 187 3.73 -17.75 -5.71
CA GLN A 187 3.59 -16.92 -6.90
C GLN A 187 4.95 -16.55 -7.52
N GLY A 188 6.06 -17.06 -6.98
CA GLY A 188 7.40 -16.72 -7.46
C GLY A 188 7.79 -15.25 -7.23
N LEU A 189 7.11 -14.56 -6.30
CA LEU A 189 7.44 -13.18 -5.96
C LEU A 189 8.73 -13.16 -5.14
N VAL A 190 9.83 -12.77 -5.77
CA VAL A 190 11.11 -12.59 -5.09
C VAL A 190 11.06 -11.30 -4.29
N ARG A 191 11.43 -11.36 -3.01
CA ARG A 191 11.60 -10.16 -2.17
C ARG A 191 12.89 -9.43 -2.54
N GLU A 192 12.97 -8.93 -3.75
CA GLU A 192 13.99 -7.95 -4.08
C GLU A 192 13.52 -6.59 -3.58
N ARG A 193 14.31 -6.01 -2.67
CA ARG A 193 14.10 -4.62 -2.28
C ARG A 193 14.38 -3.78 -3.52
N VAL A 194 13.34 -3.16 -4.07
CA VAL A 194 13.52 -2.16 -5.12
C VAL A 194 14.27 -0.99 -4.49
N VAL A 195 15.57 -0.90 -4.79
CA VAL A 195 16.41 0.24 -4.44
C VAL A 195 16.32 1.21 -5.61
N LEU A 196 15.82 2.41 -5.34
CA LEU A 196 15.73 3.44 -6.36
C LEU A 196 17.10 4.09 -6.56
N ASP A 197 17.42 4.43 -7.81
CA ASP A 197 18.67 5.11 -8.16
C ASP A 197 18.66 6.56 -7.69
N THR A 198 19.48 6.84 -6.68
CA THR A 198 19.69 8.18 -6.10
C THR A 198 20.92 8.90 -6.65
N SER A 199 21.74 8.24 -7.48
CA SER A 199 23.04 8.76 -7.91
C SER A 199 22.96 9.91 -8.91
N ARG A 200 21.80 10.05 -9.57
CA ARG A 200 21.59 10.97 -10.69
C ARG A 200 20.81 12.23 -10.32
N PHE A 201 20.52 12.45 -9.05
CA PHE A 201 19.79 13.63 -8.60
C PHE A 201 20.49 14.91 -9.05
N ARG A 202 19.72 15.84 -9.61
CA ARG A 202 20.16 17.18 -9.99
C ARG A 202 19.28 18.17 -9.26
N PRO A 203 19.84 19.09 -8.45
CA PRO A 203 19.04 20.13 -7.83
C PRO A 203 18.38 20.98 -8.93
N PRO A 204 17.20 21.58 -8.67
CA PRO A 204 16.62 22.53 -9.59
C PRO A 204 17.67 23.56 -9.96
N SER A 205 17.89 23.79 -11.26
CA SER A 205 18.72 24.90 -11.71
C SER A 205 18.12 26.16 -11.12
N GLY A 206 18.83 26.81 -10.19
CA GLY A 206 18.41 28.09 -9.66
C GLY A 206 18.14 29.01 -10.83
N ASP A 207 16.97 29.64 -10.85
CA ASP A 207 16.84 30.90 -11.56
C ASP A 207 17.98 31.79 -11.05
N PRO A 208 18.83 32.39 -11.90
CA PRO A 208 19.79 33.41 -11.45
C PRO A 208 19.12 34.51 -10.63
N ALA A 209 17.80 34.70 -10.75
CA ALA A 209 17.00 35.63 -9.95
C ALA A 209 16.70 35.16 -8.50
N GLN A 210 16.96 33.90 -8.15
CA GLN A 210 16.66 33.35 -6.83
C GLN A 210 17.89 32.73 -6.15
N GLN A 211 18.99 33.51 -6.11
CA GLN A 211 20.16 33.25 -5.27
C GLN A 211 20.62 34.49 -4.49
N THR A 212 19.70 35.27 -3.91
CA THR A 212 20.06 36.22 -2.84
C THR A 212 18.93 36.34 -1.83
N LEU A 213 18.96 35.46 -0.82
CA LEU A 213 18.48 35.74 0.53
C LEU A 213 19.21 34.70 1.39
N PHE A 214 20.08 35.20 2.27
CA PHE A 214 21.12 34.54 3.07
C PHE A 214 22.46 34.36 2.38
#